data_AF-A0A7J9F4X9-F1
#
_entry.id   AF-A0A7J9F4X9-F1
#
_cell.length_a   1.000
_cell.length_b   1.000
_cell.length_c   1.000
_cell.angle_alpha   90.00
_cell.angle_beta   90.00
_cell.angle_gamma   90.00
#
_symmetry.space_group_name_H-M   'P 1'
#
loop_
_entity.id
_entity.type
_entity.pdbx_description
1 polymer ?
#
loop_
_entity_poly.entity_id
_entity_poly.type
_entity_poly.pdbx_seq_one_letter_code
_entity_poly.pdbx_strand_id
1 'polypeptide(L)'
;MKLAWLKGFKQVEINYDNAMLINTICNGFASISNIAEVRIIHEWCNKDWKVKFKHVLRGSNKVADCLVKAAIEKLNQVVLFSVPPQYVIRLLEDDTYDSLYEGTTISIHS
;
A
#
# COMPACT_ATOMS: atom_id res chain seq x y z
N MET A 1 -7.04 -0.13 -4.20
CA MET A 1 -7.63 1.10 -4.79
C MET A 1 -9.15 1.03 -4.97
N LYS A 2 -9.70 0.01 -5.66
CA LYS A 2 -11.15 -0.17 -5.87
C LYS A 2 -12.00 0.05 -4.60
N LEU A 3 -11.65 -0.59 -3.48
CA LEU A 3 -12.40 -0.47 -2.22
C LEU A 3 -12.43 0.98 -1.70
N ALA A 4 -11.31 1.68 -1.76
CA ALA A 4 -11.23 3.07 -1.28
C ALA A 4 -12.09 4.00 -2.15
N TRP A 5 -12.05 3.81 -3.47
CA TRP A 5 -12.93 4.54 -4.38
C TRP A 5 -14.42 4.28 -4.10
N LEU A 6 -14.81 3.02 -3.90
CA LEU A 6 -16.20 2.65 -3.56
C LEU A 6 -16.67 3.26 -2.24
N LYS A 7 -15.75 3.49 -1.29
CA LYS A 7 -16.03 4.18 -0.03
C LYS A 7 -16.07 5.72 -0.16
N GLY A 8 -15.86 6.26 -1.36
CA GLY A 8 -15.94 7.70 -1.63
C GLY A 8 -14.70 8.50 -1.23
N PHE A 9 -13.57 7.85 -0.93
CA PHE A 9 -12.33 8.56 -0.62
C PHE A 9 -11.84 9.36 -1.84
N LYS A 10 -11.45 10.62 -1.60
CA LYS A 10 -10.93 11.53 -2.62
C LYS A 10 -9.41 11.73 -2.56
N GLN A 11 -8.77 11.22 -1.50
CA GLN A 11 -7.34 11.27 -1.30
C GLN A 11 -6.91 9.94 -0.68
N VAL A 12 -5.88 9.30 -1.25
CA VAL A 12 -5.30 8.06 -0.72
C VAL A 12 -3.78 8.11 -0.75
N GLU A 13 -3.17 7.62 0.32
CA GLU A 13 -1.75 7.27 0.35
C GLU A 13 -1.63 5.75 0.20
N ILE A 14 -0.75 5.31 -0.70
CA ILE A 14 -0.48 3.91 -0.97
C ILE A 14 0.95 3.62 -0.49
N ASN A 15 1.04 2.85 0.59
CA ASN A 15 2.28 2.31 1.09
C ASN A 15 2.69 1.09 0.25
N TYR A 16 3.95 1.04 -0.21
CA TYR A 16 4.45 -0.02 -1.07
C TYR A 16 5.90 -0.38 -0.73
N ASP A 17 6.27 -1.64 -0.93
CA ASP A 17 7.62 -2.18 -0.72
C ASP A 17 8.32 -2.63 -2.01
N ASN A 18 7.63 -2.52 -3.15
CA ASN A 18 8.18 -2.84 -4.47
C ASN A 18 8.43 -1.56 -5.29
N ALA A 19 9.65 -1.04 -5.21
CA ALA A 19 10.07 0.16 -5.94
C ALA A 19 9.98 0.03 -7.46
N MET A 20 10.24 -1.16 -8.01
CA MET A 20 10.18 -1.40 -9.45
C MET A 20 8.76 -1.23 -9.98
N LEU A 21 7.77 -1.76 -9.26
CA LEU A 21 6.36 -1.65 -9.64
C LEU A 21 5.90 -0.18 -9.71
N ILE A 22 6.22 0.62 -8.70
CA ILE A 22 5.85 2.05 -8.70
C ILE A 22 6.59 2.82 -9.79
N ASN A 23 7.85 2.51 -10.05
CA ASN A 23 8.58 3.13 -11.15
C ASN A 23 7.92 2.85 -12.50
N THR A 24 7.45 1.62 -12.72
CA THR A 24 6.66 1.26 -13.92
C THR A 24 5.34 2.01 -13.99
N ILE A 25 4.65 2.18 -12.86
CA ILE A 25 3.36 2.90 -12.79
C ILE A 25 3.54 4.39 -13.08
N CYS A 26 4.52 5.03 -12.45
CA CYS A 26 4.72 6.48 -12.51
C CYS A 26 5.39 6.97 -13.80
N ASN A 27 6.27 6.18 -14.41
CA ASN A 27 7.00 6.61 -15.62
C ASN A 27 6.22 6.43 -16.93
N GLY A 28 4.90 6.19 -16.86
CA GLY A 28 4.05 6.07 -18.04
C GLY A 28 4.16 4.75 -18.81
N PHE A 29 5.05 3.83 -18.40
CA PHE A 29 5.16 2.49 -19.00
C PHE A 29 4.02 1.55 -18.62
N ALA A 30 3.21 1.96 -17.64
CA ALA A 30 2.13 1.15 -17.12
C ALA A 30 1.04 0.86 -18.16
N SER A 31 0.73 1.83 -19.02
CA SER A 31 -0.33 1.72 -20.04
C SER A 31 -0.02 0.69 -21.12
N ILE A 32 1.26 0.49 -21.43
CA ILE A 32 1.75 -0.47 -22.42
C ILE A 32 2.24 -1.79 -21.79
N SER A 33 2.12 -1.94 -20.47
CA SER A 33 2.56 -3.15 -19.78
C SER A 33 1.74 -4.35 -20.23
N ASN A 34 2.40 -5.49 -20.47
CA ASN A 34 1.74 -6.76 -20.75
C ASN A 34 1.01 -7.33 -19.52
N ILE A 35 1.33 -6.83 -18.32
CA ILE A 35 0.71 -7.26 -17.06
C ILE A 35 -0.59 -6.50 -16.86
N ALA A 36 -1.72 -7.21 -16.83
CA ALA A 36 -3.05 -6.60 -16.74
C ALA A 36 -3.24 -5.80 -15.44
N GLU A 37 -2.70 -6.29 -14.33
CA GLU A 37 -2.77 -5.67 -13.01
C GLU A 37 -2.08 -4.30 -13.00
N VAL A 38 -0.95 -4.16 -13.71
CA VAL A 38 -0.23 -2.88 -13.83
C VAL A 38 -1.08 -1.86 -14.58
N ARG A 39 -1.74 -2.27 -15.68
CA ARG A 39 -2.67 -1.40 -16.41
C ARG A 39 -3.85 -0.97 -15.54
N ILE A 40 -4.44 -1.91 -14.81
CA ILE A 40 -5.56 -1.63 -13.90
C ILE A 40 -5.14 -0.64 -12.81
N ILE A 41 -3.98 -0.83 -12.16
CA ILE A 41 -3.48 0.10 -11.15
C ILE A 41 -3.28 1.50 -11.75
N HIS A 42 -2.73 1.58 -12.97
CA HIS A 42 -2.57 2.85 -13.68
C HIS A 42 -3.92 3.54 -13.97
N GLU A 43 -4.95 2.81 -14.40
CA GLU A 43 -6.29 3.36 -14.56
C GLU A 43 -6.87 3.90 -13.24
N TRP A 44 -6.61 3.20 -12.13
CA TRP A 44 -7.00 3.69 -10.81
C TRP A 44 -6.26 4.97 -10.42
N CYS A 45 -4.99 5.11 -10.77
CA CYS A 45 -4.21 6.33 -10.49
C CYS A 45 -4.75 7.55 -11.24
N ASN A 46 -5.35 7.34 -12.43
CA ASN A 46 -5.87 8.40 -13.28
C ASN A 46 -7.35 8.78 -13.02
N LYS A 47 -7.97 8.26 -11.96
CA LYS A 47 -9.31 8.67 -11.56
C LYS A 47 -9.31 10.06 -10.90
N ASP A 48 -10.51 10.63 -10.72
CA ASP A 48 -10.73 11.90 -10.02
C ASP A 48 -10.58 11.77 -8.49
N TRP A 49 -9.34 11.54 -8.05
CA TRP A 49 -8.87 11.55 -6.67
C TRP A 49 -7.36 11.78 -6.62
N LYS A 50 -6.83 12.21 -5.47
CA LYS A 50 -5.38 12.38 -5.26
C LYS A 50 -4.78 11.07 -4.77
N VAL A 51 -3.78 10.57 -5.49
CA VAL A 51 -3.01 9.38 -5.11
C VAL A 51 -1.59 9.80 -4.78
N LYS A 52 -1.11 9.42 -3.59
CA LYS A 52 0.29 9.59 -3.17
C LYS A 52 0.89 8.22 -2.90
N PHE A 53 2.11 8.00 -3.35
CA PHE A 53 2.85 6.77 -3.07
C PHE A 53 3.90 7.04 -1.99
N LYS A 54 3.94 6.20 -0.95
CA LYS A 54 4.97 6.22 0.08
C LYS A 54 5.70 4.87 0.06
N HIS A 55 7.01 4.91 -0.20
CA HIS A 55 7.84 3.71 -0.10
C HIS A 55 7.98 3.33 1.37
N VAL A 56 7.77 2.05 1.67
CA VAL A 56 7.97 1.47 2.99
C VAL A 56 8.93 0.29 2.82
N LEU A 57 9.90 0.18 3.72
CA LEU A 57 10.82 -0.95 3.70
C LEU A 57 10.01 -2.25 3.87
N ARG A 58 10.36 -3.30 3.12
CA ARG A 58 9.69 -4.60 3.25
C ARG A 58 9.67 -5.12 4.69
N GLY A 59 10.72 -4.84 5.45
CA GLY A 59 10.81 -5.18 6.88
C GLY A 59 9.77 -4.47 7.76
N SER A 60 9.22 -3.34 7.31
CA SER A 60 8.18 -2.56 8.00
C SER A 60 6.78 -2.83 7.46
N ASN A 61 6.62 -3.42 6.27
CA ASN A 61 5.32 -3.80 5.69
C ASN A 61 4.73 -5.12 6.29
N LYS A 62 4.97 -5.35 7.58
CA LYS A 62 4.69 -6.63 8.27
C LYS A 62 3.20 -6.96 8.30
N VAL A 63 2.34 -5.94 8.41
CA VAL A 63 0.88 -6.11 8.45
C VAL A 63 0.37 -6.69 7.12
N ALA A 64 0.81 -6.12 5.99
CA ALA A 64 0.41 -6.62 4.67
C ALA A 64 0.93 -8.05 4.44
N ASP A 65 2.20 -8.31 4.77
CA ASP A 65 2.79 -9.65 4.69
C ASP A 65 2.02 -10.68 5.53
N CYS A 66 1.62 -10.31 6.75
CA CYS A 66 0.85 -11.17 7.64
C CYS A 66 -0.55 -11.47 7.05
N LEU A 67 -1.24 -10.45 6.53
CA LEU A 67 -2.54 -10.62 5.89
C LEU A 67 -2.46 -11.49 4.63
N VAL A 68 -1.43 -11.32 3.81
CA VAL A 68 -1.20 -12.17 2.64
C VAL A 68 -1.03 -13.62 3.06
N LYS A 69 -0.17 -13.90 4.05
CA LYS A 69 0.05 -15.27 4.57
C LYS A 69 -1.25 -15.90 5.09
N ALA A 70 -2.08 -15.13 5.80
CA ALA A 70 -3.39 -15.58 6.28
C ALA A 70 -4.41 -15.79 5.15
N ALA A 71 -4.21 -15.16 3.99
CA ALA A 71 -5.10 -15.23 2.84
C ALA A 71 -4.70 -16.30 1.81
N ILE A 72 -3.52 -16.92 1.91
CA ILE A 72 -3.05 -17.98 0.98
C ILE A 72 -4.06 -19.14 0.89
N GLU A 73 -4.76 -19.46 1.98
CA GLU A 73 -5.79 -20.50 2.01
C GLU A 73 -7.16 -20.06 1.43
N LYS A 74 -7.33 -18.77 1.08
CA LYS A 74 -8.61 -18.13 0.72
C LYS A 74 -8.56 -17.36 -0.60
N LEU A 75 -7.65 -17.73 -1.51
CA LEU A 75 -7.29 -17.01 -2.75
C LEU A 75 -8.46 -16.57 -3.67
N ASN A 76 -9.66 -17.14 -3.52
CA ASN A 76 -10.81 -16.85 -4.37
C ASN A 76 -11.82 -15.84 -3.78
N GLN A 77 -11.56 -15.27 -2.59
CA GLN A 77 -12.51 -14.38 -1.92
C GLN A 77 -11.84 -13.10 -1.41
N VAL A 78 -12.52 -11.97 -1.63
CA VAL A 78 -12.17 -10.71 -0.97
C VAL A 78 -12.77 -10.71 0.43
N VAL A 79 -11.92 -10.73 1.45
CA VAL A 79 -12.34 -10.62 2.85
C VAL A 79 -12.19 -9.18 3.33
N LEU A 80 -13.29 -8.58 3.77
CA LEU A 80 -13.30 -7.24 4.36
C LEU A 80 -13.39 -7.36 5.88
N PHE A 81 -12.40 -6.82 6.58
CA PHE A 81 -12.41 -6.71 8.03
C PHE A 81 -12.90 -5.33 8.45
N SER A 82 -14.01 -5.27 9.19
CA SER A 82 -14.52 -4.03 9.80
C SER A 82 -13.69 -3.58 11.00
N VAL A 83 -13.04 -4.54 11.68
CA VAL A 83 -12.06 -4.35 12.75
C VAL A 83 -10.81 -5.16 12.45
N PRO A 84 -9.60 -4.71 12.82
CA PRO A 84 -8.38 -5.48 12.58
C PRO A 84 -8.44 -6.88 13.20
N PRO A 85 -8.06 -7.95 12.47
CA PRO A 85 -7.94 -9.28 13.05
C PRO A 85 -6.96 -9.32 14.23
N GLN A 86 -7.26 -10.13 15.25
CA GLN A 86 -6.45 -10.19 16.48
C GLN A 86 -4.95 -10.43 16.22
N TYR A 87 -4.64 -11.24 15.22
CA TYR A 87 -3.27 -11.61 14.87
C TYR A 87 -2.45 -10.48 14.22
N VAL A 88 -3.08 -9.38 13.77
CA VAL A 88 -2.38 -8.19 13.25
C VAL A 88 -2.34 -7.03 14.23
N ILE A 89 -3.07 -7.06 15.35
CA ILE A 89 -3.17 -5.92 16.28
C ILE A 89 -1.78 -5.49 16.77
N ARG A 90 -0.94 -6.44 17.22
CA ARG A 90 0.42 -6.13 17.68
C ARG A 90 1.30 -5.52 16.59
N LEU A 91 1.14 -5.99 15.34
CA LEU A 91 1.88 -5.44 14.20
C LEU A 91 1.44 -4.01 13.87
N LEU A 92 0.16 -3.68 14.08
CA LEU A 92 -0.38 -2.33 13.89
C LEU A 92 0.09 -1.36 14.98
N GLU A 93 0.19 -1.83 16.22
CA GLU A 93 0.76 -1.05 17.32
C GLU A 93 2.21 -0.68 16.99
N ASP A 94 3.04 -1.66 16.61
CA ASP A 94 4.43 -1.44 16.20
C ASP A 94 4.57 -0.48 15.01
N ASP A 95 3.72 -0.61 13.98
CA ASP A 95 3.73 0.25 12.77
C ASP A 95 3.40 1.71 13.10
N THR A 96 2.52 1.93 14.08
CA THR A 96 2.18 3.28 14.58
C THR A 96 3.39 3.94 15.23
N TYR A 97 4.18 3.19 16.01
CA TYR A 97 5.39 3.70 16.64
C TYR A 97 6.48 4.06 15.62
N ASP A 98 6.72 3.23 14.61
CA ASP A 98 7.74 3.48 13.58
C ASP A 98 7.44 4.78 12.79
N SER A 99 6.15 5.04 12.51
CA SER A 99 5.70 6.25 11.81
C SER A 99 5.95 7.56 12.58
N LEU A 100 6.02 7.51 13.91
CA LEU A 100 6.29 8.68 14.76
C LEU A 100 7.79 9.03 14.79
N TYR A 101 8.67 8.05 14.59
CA TYR A 101 10.12 8.28 14.62
C TYR A 101 10.71 8.68 13.26
N GLU A 102 10.09 8.31 12.13
CA GLU A 102 10.50 8.82 10.80
C GLU A 102 10.29 10.34 10.63
N GLY A 103 9.46 10.98 11.48
CA GLY A 103 9.26 12.43 11.50
C GLY A 103 10.40 13.22 12.15
N THR A 104 11.37 12.55 12.78
CA THR A 104 12.51 13.18 13.46
C THR A 104 13.81 12.94 12.69
N THR A 105 13.84 13.36 11.42
CA THR A 105 15.13 13.47 10.72
C THR A 105 15.88 14.66 11.31
N ILE A 106 16.73 14.42 12.30
CA ILE A 106 17.70 15.41 12.77
C ILE A 106 18.71 15.61 11.63
N SER A 107 18.56 16.72 10.89
CA SER A 107 19.60 17.19 9.99
C SER A 107 20.82 17.59 10.82
N ILE A 108 21.79 16.69 10.93
CA ILE A 108 23.14 17.05 11.37
C ILE A 108 23.89 17.49 10.11
N HIS A 109 23.97 18.80 9.89
CA HIS A 109 24.97 19.37 8.98
C HIS A 109 26.33 19.30 9.70
N SER A 110 27.30 18.65 9.07
CA SER A 110 28.73 18.84 9.34
C SER A 110 29.33 19.71 8.25
#